data_AF-A0A7C9E370-F1
#
_entry.id   AF-A0A7C9E370-F1
#
_cell.length_a   1.000
_cell.length_b   1.000
_cell.length_c   1.000
_cell.angle_alpha   90.00
_cell.angle_beta   90.00
_cell.angle_gamma   90.00
#
_symmetry.space_group_name_H-M   'P 1'
#
loop_
_entity.id
_entity.type
_entity.pdbx_description
1 polymer ?
#
loop_
_entity_poly.entity_id
_entity_poly.type
_entity_poly.pdbx_seq_one_letter_code
_entity_poly.pdbx_strand_id
1 'polypeptide(L)'
;MAEMERSNSDSSMATNSLPSSNLQTPSSLKVPEMSPSILRLWRPQAQRNLRNQWSKLSSLRHDWLSSSSAGRSHATSLVNSYLSHRYMDSMDLGVLSDMPNIRNKACHKLAKQLELHTSQLLSSYKAMRGWVKSLWKCSNWN
;
A
#
# COMPACT_ATOMS: atom_id res chain seq x y z
N MET A 1 -5.77 43.64 -23.25
CA MET A 1 -4.48 43.73 -23.98
C MET A 1 -3.62 42.59 -23.50
N ALA A 2 -3.16 41.62 -24.28
CA ALA A 2 -3.36 41.23 -25.66
C ALA A 2 -2.85 39.78 -25.73
N GLU A 3 -3.52 38.90 -26.47
CA GLU A 3 -2.89 37.69 -27.01
C GLU A 3 -1.67 38.10 -27.85
N MET A 4 -0.60 37.31 -27.80
CA MET A 4 0.16 37.06 -29.03
C MET A 4 0.94 35.74 -28.94
N GLU A 5 0.29 34.68 -29.41
CA GLU A 5 0.93 33.64 -30.20
C GLU A 5 1.81 34.28 -31.28
N ARG A 6 3.05 33.79 -31.43
CA ARG A 6 3.79 33.96 -32.68
C ARG A 6 4.70 32.76 -32.93
N SER A 7 4.15 31.83 -33.70
CA SER A 7 4.90 30.97 -34.61
C SER A 7 5.85 31.78 -35.48
N ASN A 8 7.04 31.24 -35.76
CA ASN A 8 7.73 31.53 -37.01
C ASN A 8 8.54 30.32 -37.49
N SER A 9 8.28 29.98 -38.75
CA SER A 9 8.98 29.08 -39.69
C SER A 9 10.49 29.42 -39.78
N ASP A 10 11.40 28.65 -40.39
CA ASP A 10 11.30 27.90 -41.65
C ASP A 10 12.60 27.07 -41.87
N SER A 11 12.46 26.03 -42.69
CA SER A 11 13.43 25.43 -43.63
C SER A 11 14.91 25.20 -43.27
N SER A 12 15.35 23.93 -43.34
CA SER A 12 16.28 23.51 -44.42
C SER A 12 16.53 22.00 -44.41
N MET A 13 16.33 21.39 -45.57
CA MET A 13 16.82 20.06 -45.94
C MET A 13 18.34 20.01 -45.82
N ALA A 14 18.85 19.00 -45.11
CA ALA A 14 20.19 18.49 -45.31
C ALA A 14 20.13 16.96 -45.35
N THR A 15 20.20 16.42 -46.57
CA THR A 15 20.39 15.02 -46.89
C THR A 15 21.78 14.58 -46.46
N ASN A 16 21.91 13.99 -45.27
CA ASN A 16 23.12 13.27 -44.88
C ASN A 16 22.90 11.77 -45.07
N SER A 17 23.22 11.30 -46.27
CA SER A 17 23.45 9.90 -46.60
C SER A 17 24.67 9.40 -45.82
N LEU A 18 24.43 8.54 -44.82
CA LEU A 18 25.47 7.76 -44.13
C LEU A 18 25.53 6.34 -44.71
N PRO A 19 26.73 5.74 -44.81
CA PRO A 19 26.96 4.49 -45.52
C PRO A 19 26.38 3.30 -44.74
N SER A 20 25.85 2.34 -45.49
CA SER A 20 25.35 1.05 -45.00
C SER A 20 26.46 0.28 -44.28
N SER A 21 26.53 0.41 -42.96
CA SER A 21 27.26 -0.52 -42.10
C SER A 21 26.37 -1.73 -41.84
N ASN A 22 26.70 -2.85 -42.49
CA ASN A 22 26.17 -4.18 -42.20
C ASN A 22 26.32 -4.51 -40.72
N LEU A 23 25.29 -4.25 -39.93
CA LEU A 23 25.14 -4.80 -38.59
C LEU A 23 24.73 -6.27 -38.77
N GLN A 24 25.71 -7.16 -38.70
CA GLN A 24 25.48 -8.58 -38.47
C GLN A 24 24.61 -8.70 -37.22
N THR A 25 23.38 -9.14 -37.42
CA THR A 25 22.49 -9.57 -36.36
C THR A 25 23.17 -10.71 -35.60
N PRO A 26 23.26 -10.66 -34.25
CA PRO A 26 23.68 -11.84 -33.50
C PRO A 26 22.66 -12.94 -33.80
N SER A 27 23.17 -14.10 -34.22
CA SER A 27 22.39 -15.30 -34.56
C SER A 27 21.18 -15.43 -33.66
N SER A 28 20.01 -15.31 -34.30
CA SER A 28 18.70 -15.50 -33.70
C SER A 28 18.72 -16.76 -32.87
N LEU A 29 18.61 -16.59 -31.54
CA LEU A 29 18.12 -17.65 -30.67
C LEU A 29 16.84 -18.18 -31.34
N LYS A 30 16.81 -19.47 -31.71
CA LYS A 30 15.63 -20.13 -32.28
C LYS A 30 14.55 -20.12 -31.21
N VAL A 31 13.77 -19.06 -31.16
CA VAL A 31 12.46 -19.07 -30.49
C VAL A 31 11.58 -19.99 -31.35
N PRO A 32 10.89 -20.99 -30.78
CA PRO A 32 9.91 -21.76 -31.54
C PRO A 32 8.94 -20.79 -32.22
N GLU A 33 8.88 -20.84 -33.55
CA GLU A 33 8.05 -19.93 -34.34
C GLU A 33 6.58 -20.29 -34.11
N MET A 34 5.98 -19.72 -33.06
CA MET A 34 4.58 -19.93 -32.71
C MET A 34 3.72 -19.32 -33.83
N SER A 35 2.73 -20.07 -34.31
CA SER A 35 1.84 -19.55 -35.36
C SER A 35 1.18 -18.23 -34.91
N PRO A 36 0.96 -17.28 -35.84
CA PRO A 36 0.32 -16.00 -35.53
C PRO A 36 -1.03 -16.15 -34.82
N SER A 37 -1.77 -17.22 -35.12
CA SER A 37 -3.05 -17.56 -34.49
C SER A 37 -2.90 -17.93 -33.01
N ILE A 38 -1.88 -18.69 -32.64
CA ILE A 38 -1.58 -18.99 -31.23
C ILE A 38 -1.13 -17.72 -30.50
N LEU A 39 -0.23 -16.92 -31.08
CA LEU A 39 0.20 -15.65 -30.49
C LEU A 39 -0.96 -14.68 -30.24
N ARG A 40 -1.94 -14.64 -31.15
CA ARG A 40 -3.13 -13.79 -31.02
C ARG A 40 -4.07 -14.23 -29.91
N LEU A 41 -4.08 -15.52 -29.55
CA LEU A 41 -4.89 -16.05 -28.46
C LEU A 41 -4.26 -15.78 -27.09
N TRP A 42 -2.93 -15.92 -26.98
CA TRP A 42 -2.21 -15.74 -25.72
C TRP A 42 -2.07 -14.28 -25.31
N ARG A 43 -1.91 -13.34 -26.25
CA ARG A 43 -1.74 -11.90 -25.91
C ARG A 43 -2.89 -11.33 -25.08
N PRO A 44 -4.18 -11.42 -25.51
CA PRO A 44 -5.28 -10.90 -24.71
C PRO A 44 -5.46 -11.62 -23.39
N GLN A 45 -5.17 -12.92 -23.32
CA GLN A 45 -5.31 -13.69 -22.09
C GLN A 45 -4.21 -13.35 -21.08
N ALA A 46 -2.95 -13.26 -21.52
CA ALA A 46 -1.82 -12.87 -20.70
C ALA A 46 -1.96 -11.43 -20.18
N GLN A 47 -2.40 -10.49 -21.03
CA GLN A 47 -2.67 -9.10 -20.63
C GLN A 47 -3.76 -9.01 -19.57
N ARG A 48 -4.86 -9.76 -19.74
CA ARG A 48 -5.94 -9.85 -18.74
C ARG A 48 -5.45 -10.44 -17.43
N ASN A 49 -4.67 -11.53 -17.48
CA ASN A 49 -4.07 -12.12 -16.28
C ASN A 49 -3.21 -11.10 -15.55
N LEU A 50 -2.30 -10.42 -16.25
CA LEU A 50 -1.46 -9.37 -15.66
C LEU A 50 -2.33 -8.31 -14.95
N ARG A 51 -3.35 -7.77 -15.63
CA ARG A 51 -4.23 -6.74 -15.04
C ARG A 51 -4.94 -7.24 -13.78
N ASN A 52 -5.55 -8.43 -13.83
CA ASN A 52 -6.29 -8.99 -12.68
C ASN A 52 -5.38 -9.16 -11.46
N GLN A 53 -4.13 -9.51 -11.74
CA GLN A 53 -3.14 -9.78 -10.73
C GLN A 53 -2.54 -8.51 -10.12
N TRP A 54 -2.33 -7.47 -10.93
CA TRP A 54 -2.06 -6.13 -10.42
C TRP A 54 -3.21 -5.61 -9.56
N SER A 55 -4.46 -5.78 -10.00
CA SER A 55 -5.62 -5.38 -9.20
C SER A 55 -5.66 -6.09 -7.85
N LYS A 56 -5.38 -7.40 -7.83
CA LYS A 56 -5.29 -8.20 -6.59
C LYS A 56 -4.14 -7.76 -5.69
N LEU A 57 -2.96 -7.53 -6.25
CA LEU A 57 -1.81 -7.03 -5.48
C LEU A 57 -2.10 -5.65 -4.87
N SER A 58 -2.76 -4.77 -5.64
CA SER A 58 -3.16 -3.44 -5.19
C SER A 58 -4.14 -3.51 -4.04
N SER A 59 -5.18 -4.36 -4.12
CA SER A 59 -6.16 -4.50 -3.03
C SER A 59 -5.50 -5.01 -1.75
N LEU A 60 -4.68 -6.08 -1.87
CA LEU A 60 -3.94 -6.64 -0.73
C LEU A 60 -3.01 -5.62 -0.07
N ARG A 61 -2.41 -4.71 -0.86
CA ARG A 61 -1.55 -3.65 -0.34
C ARG A 61 -2.35 -2.64 0.48
N HIS A 62 -3.54 -2.26 0.02
CA HIS A 62 -4.44 -1.38 0.78
C HIS A 62 -4.91 -2.04 2.08
N ASP A 63 -5.27 -3.33 2.03
CA ASP A 63 -5.71 -4.07 3.22
C ASP A 63 -4.59 -4.19 4.26
N TRP A 64 -3.36 -4.46 3.79
CA TRP A 64 -2.17 -4.44 4.64
C TRP A 64 -1.96 -3.07 5.28
N LEU A 65 -1.98 -1.99 4.50
CA LEU A 65 -1.77 -0.63 4.99
C LEU A 65 -2.84 -0.22 6.00
N SER A 66 -4.11 -0.54 5.72
CA SER A 66 -5.23 -0.30 6.63
C SER A 66 -5.05 -1.04 7.95
N SER A 67 -4.71 -2.34 7.89
CA SER A 67 -4.45 -3.17 9.08
C SER A 67 -3.25 -2.66 9.89
N SER A 68 -2.18 -2.23 9.22
CA SER A 68 -1.02 -1.62 9.88
C SER A 68 -1.38 -0.30 10.56
N SER A 69 -2.18 0.54 9.90
CA SER A 69 -2.64 1.80 10.48
C SER A 69 -3.53 1.56 11.70
N ALA A 70 -4.48 0.64 11.61
CA ALA A 70 -5.31 0.23 12.73
C ALA A 70 -4.45 -0.29 13.90
N GLY A 71 -3.47 -1.15 13.62
CA GLY A 71 -2.53 -1.64 14.63
C GLY A 71 -1.79 -0.51 15.36
N ARG A 72 -1.27 0.50 14.64
CA ARG A 72 -0.63 1.67 15.27
C ARG A 72 -1.60 2.47 16.13
N SER A 73 -2.83 2.69 15.66
CA SER A 73 -3.85 3.37 16.43
C SER A 73 -4.19 2.62 17.72
N HIS A 74 -4.37 1.30 17.66
CA HIS A 74 -4.62 0.48 18.85
C HIS A 74 -3.45 0.48 19.83
N ALA A 75 -2.20 0.42 19.34
CA ALA A 75 -1.02 0.54 20.19
C ALA A 75 -0.96 1.92 20.89
N THR A 76 -1.29 2.99 20.17
CA THR A 76 -1.35 4.34 20.74
C THR A 76 -2.42 4.44 21.83
N SER A 77 -3.64 3.97 21.55
CA SER A 77 -4.72 3.95 22.54
C SER A 77 -4.41 3.06 23.74
N LEU A 78 -3.72 1.93 23.52
CA LEU A 78 -3.25 1.06 24.59
C LEU A 78 -2.32 1.82 25.54
N VAL A 79 -1.28 2.46 25.01
CA VAL A 79 -0.32 3.25 25.81
C VAL A 79 -1.03 4.40 26.52
N ASN A 80 -1.92 5.11 25.82
CA ASN A 80 -2.69 6.21 26.42
C ASN A 80 -3.55 5.73 27.59
N SER A 81 -4.25 4.61 27.45
CA SER A 81 -5.06 4.03 28.52
C SER A 81 -4.20 3.57 29.71
N TYR A 82 -3.05 2.96 29.45
CA TYR A 82 -2.10 2.55 30.47
C TYR A 82 -1.56 3.74 31.27
N LEU A 83 -1.08 4.78 30.58
CA LEU A 83 -0.54 5.97 31.24
C LEU A 83 -1.62 6.69 32.06
N SER A 84 -2.81 6.85 31.48
CA SER A 84 -3.95 7.45 32.20
C SER A 84 -4.32 6.65 33.44
N HIS A 85 -4.26 5.32 33.38
CA HIS A 85 -4.52 4.46 34.53
C HIS A 85 -3.42 4.58 35.59
N ARG A 86 -2.15 4.58 35.16
CA ARG A 86 -0.99 4.66 36.04
C ARG A 86 -0.93 5.96 36.83
N TYR A 87 -1.31 7.08 36.20
CA TYR A 87 -1.25 8.40 36.80
C TYR A 87 -2.61 8.90 37.32
N MET A 88 -3.64 8.05 37.33
CA MET A 88 -4.98 8.42 37.79
C MET A 88 -4.98 8.91 39.23
N ASP A 89 -4.15 8.36 40.11
CA ASP A 89 -4.10 8.75 41.53
C ASP A 89 -3.56 10.17 41.73
N SER A 90 -2.60 10.57 40.90
CA SER A 90 -1.97 11.90 40.93
C SER A 90 -2.65 12.93 40.02
N MET A 91 -3.65 12.53 39.23
CA MET A 91 -4.29 13.40 38.25
C MET A 91 -5.19 14.43 38.96
N ASP A 92 -5.02 15.71 38.62
CA ASP A 92 -5.93 16.76 39.03
C ASP A 92 -7.26 16.61 38.28
N LEU A 93 -8.33 16.36 39.04
CA LEU A 93 -9.68 16.17 38.51
C LEU A 93 -10.51 17.44 38.59
N GLY A 94 -9.99 18.52 39.19
CA GLY A 94 -10.75 19.75 39.46
C GLY A 94 -12.07 19.44 40.18
N VAL A 95 -13.17 20.04 39.74
CA VAL A 95 -14.52 19.85 40.31
C VAL A 95 -14.98 18.37 40.32
N LEU A 96 -14.38 17.51 39.50
CA LEU A 96 -14.72 16.09 39.51
C LEU A 96 -14.18 15.36 40.74
N SER A 97 -13.22 15.92 41.49
CA SER A 97 -12.69 15.32 42.72
C SER A 97 -13.77 15.08 43.78
N ASP A 98 -14.79 15.93 43.79
CA ASP A 98 -15.88 15.88 44.78
C ASP A 98 -16.85 14.72 44.51
N MET A 99 -16.78 14.12 43.31
CA MET A 99 -17.60 12.97 42.97
C MET A 99 -17.09 11.70 43.67
N PRO A 100 -17.93 11.04 44.50
CA PRO A 100 -17.52 9.83 45.19
C PRO A 100 -17.19 8.72 44.19
N ASN A 101 -16.09 8.00 44.44
CA ASN A 101 -15.62 6.86 43.66
C ASN A 101 -15.28 7.16 42.19
N ILE A 102 -15.12 8.44 41.79
CA ILE A 102 -14.82 8.82 40.41
C ILE A 102 -13.51 8.20 39.90
N ARG A 103 -12.45 8.22 40.72
CA ARG A 103 -11.15 7.63 40.40
C ARG A 103 -11.27 6.12 40.18
N ASN A 104 -11.96 5.41 41.09
CA ASN A 104 -12.17 3.97 40.97
C ASN A 104 -12.94 3.60 39.68
N LYS A 105 -14.01 4.33 39.35
CA LYS A 105 -14.78 4.14 38.11
C LYS A 105 -13.91 4.43 36.87
N ALA A 106 -13.10 5.47 36.91
CA ALA A 106 -12.19 5.83 35.83
C ALA A 106 -11.11 4.75 35.63
N CYS A 107 -10.46 4.27 36.71
CA CYS A 107 -9.52 3.16 36.66
C CYS A 107 -10.16 1.91 36.06
N HIS A 108 -11.36 1.53 36.51
CA HIS A 108 -12.08 0.37 35.98
C HIS A 108 -12.37 0.50 34.49
N LYS A 109 -12.79 1.69 34.03
CA LYS A 109 -13.02 1.96 32.61
C LYS A 109 -11.73 1.87 31.81
N LEU A 110 -10.64 2.44 32.32
CA LEU A 110 -9.33 2.40 31.67
C LEU A 110 -8.77 0.98 31.61
N ALA A 111 -8.96 0.16 32.64
CA ALA A 111 -8.56 -1.24 32.65
C ALA A 111 -9.28 -2.03 31.55
N LYS A 112 -10.61 -1.83 31.39
CA LYS A 112 -11.37 -2.41 30.29
C LYS A 112 -10.90 -1.93 28.91
N GLN A 113 -10.58 -0.65 28.78
CA GLN A 113 -10.03 -0.10 27.52
C GLN A 113 -8.66 -0.70 27.20
N LEU A 114 -7.81 -0.89 28.21
CA LEU A 114 -6.49 -1.51 28.06
C LEU A 114 -6.62 -2.95 27.53
N GLU A 115 -7.52 -3.75 28.12
CA GLU A 115 -7.80 -5.11 27.67
C GLU A 115 -8.33 -5.12 26.21
N LEU A 116 -9.29 -4.25 25.91
CA LEU A 116 -9.85 -4.11 24.57
C LEU A 116 -8.78 -3.77 23.55
N HIS A 117 -7.98 -2.73 23.79
CA HIS A 117 -6.94 -2.29 22.85
C HIS A 117 -5.84 -3.34 22.70
N THR A 118 -5.53 -4.12 23.74
CA THR A 118 -4.59 -5.26 23.65
C THR A 118 -5.14 -6.30 22.68
N SER A 119 -6.41 -6.67 22.81
CA SER A 119 -7.04 -7.65 21.92
C SER A 119 -7.10 -7.17 20.46
N GLN A 120 -7.43 -5.89 20.25
CA GLN A 120 -7.51 -5.26 18.92
C GLN A 120 -6.13 -5.15 18.27
N LEU A 121 -5.11 -4.79 19.04
CA LEU A 121 -3.72 -4.74 18.58
C LEU A 121 -3.24 -6.12 18.12
N LEU A 122 -3.49 -7.16 18.94
CA LEU A 122 -3.12 -8.53 18.59
C LEU A 122 -3.86 -9.02 17.33
N SER A 123 -5.15 -8.69 17.22
CA SER A 123 -5.94 -9.01 16.02
C SER A 123 -5.38 -8.33 14.77
N SER A 124 -5.08 -7.03 14.87
CA SER A 124 -4.51 -6.23 13.78
C SER A 124 -3.14 -6.77 13.34
N TYR A 125 -2.30 -7.17 14.30
CA TYR A 125 -1.01 -7.82 14.00
C TYR A 125 -1.20 -9.15 13.24
N LYS A 126 -2.12 -10.01 13.70
CA LYS A 126 -2.42 -11.28 13.03
C LYS A 126 -2.94 -11.05 11.60
N ALA A 127 -3.83 -10.07 11.41
CA ALA A 127 -4.36 -9.68 10.11
C ALA A 127 -3.25 -9.16 9.19
N MET A 128 -2.44 -8.20 9.66
CA MET A 128 -1.29 -7.65 8.94
C MET A 128 -0.34 -8.76 8.48
N ARG A 129 0.02 -9.70 9.36
CA ARG A 129 0.83 -10.87 9.01
C ARG A 129 0.17 -11.75 7.95
N GLY A 130 -1.16 -11.92 8.02
CA GLY A 130 -1.95 -12.60 7.00
C GLY A 130 -1.82 -11.93 5.64
N TRP A 131 -2.00 -10.60 5.59
CA TRP A 131 -1.89 -9.82 4.37
C TRP A 131 -0.48 -9.85 3.77
N VAL A 132 0.57 -9.74 4.59
CA VAL A 132 1.96 -9.86 4.11
C VAL A 132 2.21 -11.22 3.45
N LYS A 133 1.71 -12.32 4.04
CA LYS A 133 1.81 -13.65 3.41
C LYS A 133 1.08 -13.70 2.08
N SER A 134 -0.13 -13.13 2.00
CA SER A 134 -0.91 -13.06 0.76
C SER A 134 -0.25 -12.19 -0.31
N LEU A 135 0.34 -11.06 0.08
CA LEU A 135 1.13 -10.18 -0.78
C LEU A 135 2.33 -10.91 -1.36
N TRP A 136 3.11 -11.58 -0.51
CA TRP A 136 4.25 -12.37 -0.94
C TRP A 136 3.85 -13.48 -1.91
N LYS A 137 2.77 -14.21 -1.62
CA LYS A 137 2.24 -15.24 -2.53
C LYS A 137 1.77 -14.65 -3.87
N CYS A 138 1.14 -13.48 -3.84
CA CYS A 138 0.69 -12.79 -5.06
C CYS A 138 1.84 -12.19 -5.87
N SER A 139 2.96 -11.87 -5.23
CA SER A 139 4.14 -11.30 -5.90
C SER A 139 5.02 -12.36 -6.57
N ASN A 140 4.99 -13.62 -6.10
CA ASN A 140 5.75 -14.73 -6.67
C ASN A 140 4.96 -15.43 -7.77
N TRP A 141 4.86 -14.78 -8.94
CA TRP A 141 4.32 -15.37 -10.17
C TRP A 141 5.15 -16.61 -10.57
N ASN A 142 4.62 -17.81 -10.32
CA ASN A 142 5.07 -19.06 -10.93
C ASN A 142 3.90 -19.68 -11.68
#